data_AF-A0A9D0ZC98-F1
#
_entry.id   AF-A0A9D0ZC98-F1
#
_cell.length_a   1.000
_cell.length_b   1.000
_cell.length_c   1.000
_cell.angle_alpha   90.00
_cell.angle_beta   90.00
_cell.angle_gamma   90.00
#
_symmetry.space_group_name_H-M   'P 1'
#
loop_
_entity.id
_entity.type
_entity.pdbx_description
1 polymer ?
#
loop_
_entity_poly.entity_id
_entity_poly.type
_entity_poly.pdbx_seq_one_letter_code
_entity_poly.pdbx_strand_id
1 'polypeptide(L)'
;MKKTAALLAACALMLALAACGTTVGSYRVLDTLTEQEFSIGYRSGDNVQQYVEAAIRELAADGTFHSIALKWFAEDNTSFPSRSGALESVGTPQPRTLLIGVDVDAFPMSYIDENGSYAGFDVEAATAVCERLGWTAQFIPIKAENAFVELSSGNVDVAWGGLNLVLGSGEDYVISDTYMSNSVVVVSRANSDVRSMRGLSGASLAVDVEQKYIEAVLSNEDLMERPAQIKRVTGGAQALFDALNTNEVDAIVVYSVALQYYAK
;
A
#
# COMPACT_ATOMS: atom_id res chain seq x y z
N MET A 1 -17.13 -3.17 -57.72
CA MET A 1 -16.05 -4.09 -57.30
C MET A 1 -14.81 -3.27 -56.97
N LYS A 2 -14.19 -3.53 -55.80
CA LYS A 2 -12.89 -3.02 -55.28
C LYS A 2 -12.92 -1.56 -54.80
N LYS A 3 -13.06 -1.31 -53.48
CA LYS A 3 -12.03 -1.30 -52.41
C LYS A 3 -11.01 -0.16 -52.57
N THR A 4 -11.09 0.85 -51.71
CA THR A 4 -9.93 1.46 -51.04
C THR A 4 -10.41 2.17 -49.78
N ALA A 5 -10.11 1.58 -48.63
CA ALA A 5 -10.21 2.22 -47.32
C ALA A 5 -8.89 2.99 -47.11
N ALA A 6 -8.98 4.29 -46.87
CA ALA A 6 -7.86 5.10 -46.42
C ALA A 6 -7.87 5.11 -44.89
N LEU A 7 -7.11 4.22 -44.29
CA LEU A 7 -6.81 4.22 -42.86
C LEU A 7 -5.68 5.24 -42.65
N LEU A 8 -6.00 6.42 -42.12
CA LEU A 8 -4.99 7.37 -41.65
C LEU A 8 -4.48 6.87 -40.30
N ALA A 9 -3.32 6.20 -40.33
CA ALA A 9 -2.50 5.95 -39.17
C ALA A 9 -1.87 7.28 -38.72
N ALA A 10 -2.51 7.96 -37.78
CA ALA A 10 -1.86 9.03 -37.03
C ALA A 10 -0.82 8.39 -36.10
N CYS A 11 0.42 8.32 -36.57
CA CYS A 11 1.60 8.11 -35.74
C CYS A 11 1.66 9.23 -34.69
N ALA A 12 1.11 8.98 -33.51
CA ALA A 12 1.47 9.72 -32.31
C ALA A 12 2.89 9.30 -31.92
N LEU A 13 3.87 9.99 -32.49
CA LEU A 13 5.22 10.07 -31.96
C LEU A 13 5.10 10.68 -30.55
N MET A 14 4.90 9.84 -29.53
CA MET A 14 5.17 10.25 -28.17
C MET A 14 6.69 10.42 -28.07
N LEU A 15 7.15 11.66 -28.15
CA LEU A 15 8.48 12.02 -27.71
C LEU A 15 8.61 11.51 -26.27
N ALA A 16 9.47 10.51 -26.08
CA ALA A 16 9.98 10.11 -24.79
C ALA A 16 10.78 11.29 -24.22
N LEU A 17 10.08 12.25 -23.62
CA LEU A 17 10.64 13.09 -22.58
C LEU A 17 11.15 12.11 -21.54
N ALA A 18 12.47 12.10 -21.33
CA ALA A 18 13.08 11.35 -20.24
C ALA A 18 12.41 11.83 -18.95
N ALA A 19 11.45 11.06 -18.46
CA ALA A 19 10.83 11.26 -17.17
C ALA A 19 11.95 11.04 -16.15
N CYS A 20 12.58 12.14 -15.72
CA CYS A 20 13.39 12.11 -14.52
C CYS A 20 12.44 11.71 -13.39
N GLY A 21 12.64 10.50 -12.87
CA GLY A 21 11.82 9.92 -11.82
C GLY A 21 11.60 10.84 -10.62
N THR A 22 10.42 10.76 -10.00
CA THR A 22 10.05 11.52 -8.79
C THR A 22 10.98 11.14 -7.63
N THR A 23 11.42 12.13 -6.86
CA THR A 23 12.29 11.93 -5.68
C THR A 23 11.45 11.93 -4.41
N VAL A 24 11.68 10.94 -3.55
CA VAL A 24 11.08 10.82 -2.21
C VAL A 24 12.23 10.67 -1.23
N GLY A 25 12.47 11.67 -0.39
CA GLY A 25 13.64 11.73 0.49
C GLY A 25 14.97 11.53 -0.27
N SER A 26 15.75 10.54 0.16
CA SER A 26 17.05 10.19 -0.46
C SER A 26 16.94 9.25 -1.68
N TYR A 27 15.74 8.98 -2.17
CA TYR A 27 15.46 7.97 -3.18
C TYR A 27 14.77 8.54 -4.41
N ARG A 28 14.83 7.82 -5.53
CA ARG A 28 14.20 8.17 -6.80
C ARG A 28 13.39 6.98 -7.32
N VAL A 29 12.12 7.23 -7.61
CA VAL A 29 11.24 6.28 -8.30
C VAL A 29 11.53 6.33 -9.79
N LEU A 30 12.00 5.23 -10.38
CA LEU A 30 12.35 5.11 -11.79
C LEU A 30 11.15 4.72 -12.66
N ASP A 31 10.25 3.90 -12.11
CA ASP A 31 9.05 3.39 -12.76
C ASP A 31 8.06 2.83 -11.73
N THR A 32 6.80 2.72 -12.14
CA THR A 32 5.72 2.08 -11.38
C THR A 32 5.25 0.83 -12.13
N LEU A 33 5.37 -0.33 -11.50
CA LEU A 33 5.11 -1.63 -12.13
C LEU A 33 3.66 -2.08 -11.98
N THR A 34 3.10 -1.91 -10.78
CA THR A 34 1.72 -2.30 -10.45
C THR A 34 1.13 -1.32 -9.45
N GLU A 35 -0.19 -1.22 -9.41
CA GLU A 35 -0.95 -0.38 -8.48
C GLU A 35 -1.90 -1.26 -7.64
N GLN A 36 -2.11 -0.83 -6.40
CA GLN A 36 -2.99 -1.45 -5.42
C GLN A 36 -3.64 -0.34 -4.61
N GLU A 37 -4.92 -0.51 -4.30
CA GLU A 37 -5.65 0.43 -3.45
C GLU A 37 -5.97 -0.25 -2.13
N PHE A 38 -5.69 0.44 -1.02
CA PHE A 38 -6.05 -0.05 0.30
C PHE A 38 -7.39 0.51 0.72
N SER A 39 -8.25 -0.39 1.18
CA SER A 39 -9.58 -0.09 1.71
C SER A 39 -9.87 -0.93 2.94
N ILE A 40 -10.95 -0.60 3.63
CA ILE A 40 -11.43 -1.31 4.83
C ILE A 40 -12.64 -2.14 4.45
N GLY A 41 -12.59 -3.44 4.72
CA GLY A 41 -13.72 -4.35 4.53
C GLY A 41 -14.54 -4.49 5.81
N TYR A 42 -15.86 -4.46 5.71
CA TYR A 42 -16.77 -4.59 6.83
C TYR A 42 -17.66 -5.81 6.69
N ARG A 43 -17.94 -6.47 7.82
CA ARG A 43 -18.95 -7.53 7.88
C ARG A 43 -20.33 -6.92 7.69
N SER A 44 -21.14 -7.54 6.84
CA SER A 44 -22.52 -7.11 6.59
C SER A 44 -23.45 -7.41 7.77
N GLY A 45 -24.49 -6.60 7.95
CA GLY A 45 -25.56 -6.85 8.92
C GLY A 45 -25.33 -6.35 10.35
N ASP A 46 -24.27 -5.60 10.62
CA ASP A 46 -24.08 -4.89 11.89
C ASP A 46 -23.87 -3.36 11.71
N ASN A 47 -23.67 -2.65 12.82
CA ASN A 47 -23.45 -1.20 12.85
C ASN A 47 -21.98 -0.80 13.02
N VAL A 48 -21.04 -1.75 12.95
CA VAL A 48 -19.60 -1.49 13.12
C VAL A 48 -19.11 -0.50 12.09
N GLN A 49 -19.48 -0.70 10.82
CA GLN A 49 -19.13 0.22 9.74
C GLN A 49 -19.50 1.66 10.10
N GLN A 50 -20.74 1.90 10.55
CA GLN A 50 -21.23 3.25 10.83
C GLN A 50 -20.38 3.96 11.90
N TYR A 51 -20.00 3.25 12.96
CA TYR A 51 -19.18 3.83 14.03
C TYR A 51 -17.72 3.99 13.63
N VAL A 52 -17.11 3.00 12.99
CA VAL A 52 -15.72 3.05 12.52
C VAL A 52 -15.54 4.18 11.52
N GLU A 53 -16.42 4.27 10.52
CA GLU A 53 -16.41 5.33 9.51
C GLU A 53 -16.66 6.72 10.10
N ALA A 54 -17.48 6.84 11.15
CA ALA A 54 -17.68 8.11 11.84
C ALA A 54 -16.44 8.51 12.66
N ALA A 55 -15.80 7.57 13.35
CA ALA A 55 -14.55 7.82 14.08
C ALA A 55 -13.40 8.18 13.14
N ILE A 56 -13.26 7.49 12.01
CA ILE A 56 -12.29 7.81 10.94
C ILE A 56 -12.45 9.28 10.52
N ARG A 57 -13.69 9.73 10.28
CA ARG A 57 -13.96 11.10 9.85
C ARG A 57 -13.59 12.15 10.88
N GLU A 58 -13.76 11.87 12.17
CA GLU A 58 -13.34 12.79 13.22
C GLU A 58 -11.82 12.81 13.41
N LEU A 59 -11.17 11.64 13.40
CA LEU A 59 -9.72 11.51 13.54
C LEU A 59 -8.97 12.13 12.35
N ALA A 60 -9.58 12.08 11.16
CA ALA A 60 -9.09 12.83 10.00
C ALA A 60 -9.30 14.34 10.19
N ALA A 61 -10.44 14.77 10.73
CA ALA A 61 -10.77 16.19 10.91
C ALA A 61 -9.95 16.88 12.01
N ASP A 62 -9.57 16.17 13.06
CA ASP A 62 -8.78 16.71 14.17
C ASP A 62 -7.26 16.57 13.99
N GLY A 63 -6.82 15.96 12.88
CA GLY A 63 -5.40 15.80 12.54
C GLY A 63 -4.71 14.62 13.21
N THR A 64 -5.45 13.72 13.89
CA THR A 64 -4.88 12.51 14.47
C THR A 64 -4.30 11.60 13.39
N PHE A 65 -5.05 11.31 12.33
CA PHE A 65 -4.52 10.48 11.23
C PHE A 65 -3.36 11.11 10.49
N HIS A 66 -3.38 12.44 10.32
CA HIS A 66 -2.23 13.16 9.78
C HIS A 66 -0.98 12.96 10.64
N SER A 67 -1.11 13.05 11.97
CA SER A 67 -0.01 12.85 12.90
C SER A 67 0.51 11.41 12.89
N ILE A 68 -0.39 10.41 12.79
CA ILE A 68 -0.02 9.00 12.65
C ILE A 68 0.69 8.78 11.31
N ALA A 69 0.18 9.32 10.20
CA ALA A 69 0.81 9.20 8.89
C ALA A 69 2.24 9.74 8.90
N LEU A 70 2.47 10.95 9.43
CA LEU A 70 3.81 11.54 9.57
C LEU A 70 4.71 10.81 10.57
N LYS A 71 4.16 9.95 11.45
CA LYS A 71 4.96 9.05 12.27
C LYS A 71 5.51 7.89 11.45
N TRP A 72 4.77 7.39 10.47
CA TRP A 72 5.15 6.20 9.70
C TRP A 72 5.78 6.52 8.34
N PHE A 73 5.49 7.67 7.76
CA PHE A 73 5.83 8.01 6.39
C PHE A 73 6.50 9.38 6.30
N ALA A 74 7.24 9.61 5.21
CA ALA A 74 7.86 10.90 4.92
C ALA A 74 6.81 12.02 4.68
N GLU A 75 5.63 11.65 4.18
CA GLU A 75 4.50 12.55 3.97
C GLU A 75 3.16 11.84 4.26
N ASP A 76 2.11 12.62 4.48
CA ASP A 76 0.76 12.10 4.65
C ASP A 76 0.08 11.92 3.28
N ASN A 77 0.11 10.68 2.79
CA ASN A 77 -0.55 10.26 1.55
C ASN A 77 -1.89 9.54 1.81
N THR A 78 -2.50 9.76 2.98
CA THR A 78 -3.79 9.17 3.31
C THR A 78 -4.94 9.96 2.68
N SER A 79 -6.03 9.26 2.34
CA SER A 79 -7.25 9.84 1.75
C SER A 79 -8.49 9.58 2.61
N PHE A 80 -8.31 9.44 3.93
CA PHE A 80 -9.45 9.27 4.84
C PHE A 80 -10.43 10.44 4.72
N PRO A 81 -11.75 10.16 4.59
CA PRO A 81 -12.74 11.23 4.53
C PRO A 81 -12.73 12.01 5.84
N SER A 82 -12.88 13.34 5.78
CA SER A 82 -12.81 14.22 6.94
C SER A 82 -14.15 14.92 7.20
N ARG A 83 -14.65 14.84 8.45
CA ARG A 83 -15.86 15.54 8.90
C ARG A 83 -15.87 15.67 10.43
N SER A 84 -15.77 16.90 10.92
CA SER A 84 -15.97 17.20 12.35
C SER A 84 -17.41 16.93 12.78
N GLY A 85 -17.59 16.38 13.99
CA GLY A 85 -18.90 16.01 14.54
C GLY A 85 -19.56 14.80 13.85
N ALA A 86 -18.78 13.96 13.16
CA ALA A 86 -19.35 12.78 12.50
C ALA A 86 -19.95 11.78 13.50
N LEU A 87 -19.39 11.65 14.71
CA LEU A 87 -19.91 10.75 15.74
C LEU A 87 -21.28 11.20 16.28
N GLU A 88 -21.57 12.50 16.27
CA GLU A 88 -22.87 13.04 16.70
C GLU A 88 -24.03 12.47 15.85
N SER A 89 -23.76 12.14 14.58
CA SER A 89 -24.77 11.58 13.66
C SER A 89 -25.05 10.10 13.83
N VAL A 90 -24.23 9.38 14.62
CA VAL A 90 -24.34 7.94 14.82
C VAL A 90 -24.58 7.55 16.28
N GLY A 91 -24.39 8.48 17.22
CA GLY A 91 -24.61 8.27 18.65
C GLY A 91 -23.46 7.54 19.34
N THR A 92 -23.65 7.20 20.62
CA THR A 92 -22.64 6.50 21.42
C THR A 92 -22.75 4.99 21.21
N PRO A 93 -21.69 4.30 20.74
CA PRO A 93 -21.70 2.85 20.64
C PRO A 93 -21.67 2.18 22.02
N GLN A 94 -22.15 0.94 22.10
CA GLN A 94 -21.88 0.10 23.28
C GLN A 94 -20.41 -0.31 23.30
N PRO A 95 -19.77 -0.42 24.48
CA PRO A 95 -18.41 -0.95 24.58
C PRO A 95 -18.32 -2.37 24.02
N ARG A 96 -17.25 -2.64 23.27
CA ARG A 96 -16.96 -3.97 22.70
C ARG A 96 -15.46 -4.14 22.42
N THR A 97 -15.09 -5.39 22.14
CA THR A 97 -13.85 -5.68 21.40
C THR A 97 -14.15 -5.66 19.90
N LEU A 98 -13.30 -5.02 19.12
CA LEU A 98 -13.32 -5.04 17.66
C LEU A 98 -12.27 -6.03 17.16
N LEU A 99 -12.71 -7.07 16.45
CA LEU A 99 -11.83 -8.06 15.83
C LEU A 99 -11.37 -7.54 14.47
N ILE A 100 -10.08 -7.21 14.34
CA ILE A 100 -9.52 -6.54 13.17
C ILE A 100 -8.58 -7.50 12.44
N GLY A 101 -8.96 -7.88 11.22
CA GLY A 101 -8.14 -8.66 10.30
C GLY A 101 -7.04 -7.81 9.68
N VAL A 102 -5.77 -8.19 9.85
CA VAL A 102 -4.59 -7.51 9.31
C VAL A 102 -3.72 -8.45 8.48
N ASP A 103 -3.08 -7.97 7.41
CA ASP A 103 -2.02 -8.73 6.74
C ASP A 103 -0.67 -8.41 7.39
N VAL A 104 -0.10 -9.37 8.11
CA VAL A 104 1.18 -9.20 8.82
C VAL A 104 2.40 -9.13 7.88
N ASP A 105 2.22 -9.40 6.58
CA ASP A 105 3.27 -9.25 5.57
C ASP A 105 3.17 -7.91 4.82
N ALA A 106 2.25 -7.02 5.23
CA ALA A 106 2.03 -5.72 4.62
C ALA A 106 2.88 -4.62 5.25
N PHE A 107 4.18 -4.85 5.48
CA PHE A 107 5.07 -3.83 6.03
C PHE A 107 5.07 -2.54 5.16
N PRO A 108 4.92 -1.34 5.73
CA PRO A 108 4.84 -0.97 7.15
C PRO A 108 3.40 -0.76 7.66
N MET A 109 2.39 -1.19 6.92
CA MET A 109 0.96 -1.03 7.25
C MET A 109 0.58 -1.88 8.45
N SER A 110 0.93 -3.17 8.41
CA SER A 110 0.77 -4.10 9.51
C SER A 110 1.84 -5.19 9.44
N TYR A 111 2.46 -5.48 10.59
CA TYR A 111 3.46 -6.52 10.75
C TYR A 111 3.59 -6.92 12.22
N ILE A 112 4.36 -7.96 12.49
CA ILE A 112 4.77 -8.35 13.84
C ILE A 112 6.17 -7.82 14.10
N ASP A 113 6.34 -7.02 15.14
CA ASP A 113 7.64 -6.47 15.54
C ASP A 113 8.55 -7.53 16.21
N GLU A 114 9.77 -7.13 16.55
CA GLU A 114 10.75 -8.00 17.21
C GLU A 114 10.28 -8.54 18.58
N ASN A 115 9.30 -7.88 19.20
CA ASN A 115 8.72 -8.29 20.48
C ASN A 115 7.53 -9.24 20.32
N GLY A 116 7.15 -9.58 19.09
CA GLY A 116 5.96 -10.40 18.82
C GLY A 116 4.65 -9.62 18.90
N SER A 117 4.69 -8.29 18.86
CA SER A 117 3.51 -7.41 18.93
C SER A 117 3.11 -6.91 17.54
N TYR A 118 1.81 -6.70 17.32
CA TYR A 118 1.33 -6.03 16.11
C TYR A 118 1.82 -4.58 16.09
N ALA A 119 2.38 -4.18 14.96
CA ALA A 119 2.85 -2.82 14.70
C ALA A 119 2.54 -2.43 13.26
N GLY A 120 2.56 -1.12 12.99
CA GLY A 120 2.34 -0.57 11.67
C GLY A 120 1.33 0.57 11.65
N PHE A 121 1.23 1.25 10.52
CA PHE A 121 0.33 2.37 10.32
C PHE A 121 -1.14 2.01 10.59
N ASP A 122 -1.64 0.92 10.00
CA ASP A 122 -3.04 0.52 10.15
C ASP A 122 -3.34 0.00 11.56
N VAL A 123 -2.36 -0.64 12.22
CA VAL A 123 -2.46 -1.06 13.61
C VAL A 123 -2.68 0.16 14.51
N GLU A 124 -1.92 1.23 14.32
CA GLU A 124 -2.06 2.46 15.09
C GLU A 124 -3.33 3.23 14.74
N ALA A 125 -3.69 3.31 13.46
CA ALA A 125 -4.91 3.97 13.01
C ALA A 125 -6.16 3.26 13.55
N ALA A 126 -6.22 1.93 13.50
CA ALA A 126 -7.32 1.14 14.03
C ALA A 126 -7.40 1.18 15.56
N THR A 127 -6.25 1.25 16.24
CA THR A 127 -6.19 1.46 17.68
C THR A 127 -6.77 2.83 18.05
N ALA A 128 -6.38 3.90 17.35
CA ALA A 128 -6.91 5.25 17.59
C ALA A 128 -8.43 5.33 17.35
N VAL A 129 -8.94 4.62 16.33
CA VAL A 129 -10.39 4.46 16.11
C VAL A 129 -11.06 3.78 17.29
N CYS A 130 -10.51 2.64 17.77
CA CYS A 130 -11.06 1.94 18.91
C CYS A 130 -11.06 2.82 20.17
N GLU A 131 -9.97 3.52 20.46
CA GLU A 131 -9.87 4.45 21.59
C GLU A 131 -10.92 5.57 21.50
N ARG A 132 -11.13 6.17 20.31
CA ARG A 132 -12.17 7.19 20.07
C ARG A 132 -13.57 6.66 20.35
N LEU A 133 -13.82 5.38 20.06
CA LEU A 133 -15.12 4.72 20.26
C LEU A 133 -15.28 4.12 21.68
N GLY A 134 -14.24 4.12 22.51
CA GLY A 134 -14.24 3.40 23.79
C GLY A 134 -14.28 1.88 23.62
N TRP A 135 -13.73 1.37 22.52
CA TRP A 135 -13.61 -0.04 22.18
C TRP A 135 -12.19 -0.56 22.41
N THR A 136 -12.05 -1.88 22.49
CA THR A 136 -10.75 -2.56 22.54
C THR A 136 -10.40 -3.12 21.17
N ALA A 137 -9.23 -2.81 20.62
CA ALA A 137 -8.73 -3.42 19.39
C ALA A 137 -8.17 -4.83 19.67
N GLN A 138 -8.54 -5.81 18.85
CA GLN A 138 -7.92 -7.14 18.85
C GLN A 138 -7.57 -7.53 17.40
N PHE A 139 -6.28 -7.71 17.13
CA PHE A 139 -5.79 -8.01 15.79
C PHE A 139 -5.71 -9.51 15.52
N ILE A 140 -6.09 -9.91 14.31
CA ILE A 140 -6.13 -11.29 13.83
C ILE A 140 -5.45 -11.32 12.45
N PRO A 141 -4.47 -12.21 12.23
CA PRO A 141 -3.76 -12.26 10.95
C PRO A 141 -4.67 -12.89 9.89
N ILE A 142 -4.81 -12.21 8.76
CA ILE A 142 -5.57 -12.70 7.59
C ILE A 142 -4.78 -12.41 6.31
N LYS A 143 -5.30 -12.92 5.18
CA LYS A 143 -4.82 -12.61 3.84
C LYS A 143 -5.91 -11.97 3.01
N ALA A 144 -5.54 -11.08 2.08
CA ALA A 144 -6.49 -10.31 1.28
C ALA A 144 -7.47 -11.22 0.52
N GLU A 145 -6.99 -12.31 -0.05
CA GLU A 145 -7.79 -13.32 -0.76
C GLU A 145 -8.82 -14.03 0.13
N ASN A 146 -8.63 -14.03 1.45
CA ASN A 146 -9.52 -14.66 2.42
C ASN A 146 -10.37 -13.65 3.20
N ALA A 147 -10.15 -12.34 3.02
CA ALA A 147 -10.75 -11.30 3.86
C ALA A 147 -12.28 -11.41 3.95
N PHE A 148 -12.96 -11.61 2.82
CA PHE A 148 -14.42 -11.74 2.80
C PHE A 148 -14.92 -13.03 3.46
N VAL A 149 -14.15 -14.13 3.37
CA VAL A 149 -14.47 -15.38 4.07
C VAL A 149 -14.39 -15.18 5.58
N GLU A 150 -13.33 -14.49 6.06
CA GLU A 150 -13.13 -14.20 7.48
C GLU A 150 -14.19 -13.23 8.03
N LEU A 151 -14.60 -12.25 7.22
CA LEU A 151 -15.70 -11.35 7.56
C LEU A 151 -17.03 -12.11 7.63
N SER A 152 -17.34 -12.95 6.65
CA SER A 152 -18.59 -13.72 6.59
C SER A 152 -18.70 -14.78 7.68
N SER A 153 -17.59 -15.41 8.08
CA SER A 153 -17.57 -16.39 9.17
C SER A 153 -17.68 -15.71 10.55
N GLY A 154 -17.48 -14.40 10.63
CA GLY A 154 -17.42 -13.65 11.87
C GLY A 154 -16.11 -13.82 12.64
N ASN A 155 -15.08 -14.38 12.01
CA ASN A 155 -13.74 -14.47 12.59
C ASN A 155 -13.12 -13.08 12.78
N VAL A 156 -13.47 -12.13 11.90
CA VAL A 156 -13.15 -10.70 12.04
C VAL A 156 -14.41 -9.85 11.87
N ASP A 157 -14.44 -8.69 12.50
CA ASP A 157 -15.49 -7.68 12.32
C ASP A 157 -15.15 -6.73 11.17
N VAL A 158 -13.85 -6.45 11.01
CA VAL A 158 -13.29 -5.51 10.04
C VAL A 158 -12.01 -6.10 9.44
N ALA A 159 -11.80 -5.96 8.15
CA ALA A 159 -10.55 -6.27 7.47
C ALA A 159 -9.83 -4.95 7.14
N TRP A 160 -8.78 -4.63 7.90
CA TRP A 160 -8.05 -3.36 7.82
C TRP A 160 -6.58 -3.56 8.21
N GLY A 161 -5.70 -3.64 7.22
CA GLY A 161 -4.25 -3.82 7.42
C GLY A 161 -3.52 -4.06 6.10
N GLY A 162 -3.41 -3.01 5.25
CA GLY A 162 -2.72 -3.06 3.96
C GLY A 162 -3.34 -4.00 2.93
N LEU A 163 -4.66 -4.17 2.97
CA LEU A 163 -5.39 -5.14 2.15
C LEU A 163 -5.90 -4.48 0.86
N ASN A 164 -5.54 -5.06 -0.29
CA ASN A 164 -6.18 -4.75 -1.57
C ASN A 164 -7.46 -5.58 -1.70
N LEU A 165 -8.61 -4.96 -1.41
CA LEU A 165 -9.91 -5.62 -1.38
C LEU A 165 -10.66 -5.40 -2.70
N VAL A 166 -10.97 -6.48 -3.41
CA VAL A 166 -11.69 -6.44 -4.68
C VAL A 166 -12.99 -7.23 -4.55
N LEU A 167 -14.14 -6.56 -4.67
CA LEU A 167 -15.44 -7.25 -4.65
C LEU A 167 -15.63 -8.10 -5.90
N GLY A 168 -16.04 -9.35 -5.69
CA GLY A 168 -16.59 -10.18 -6.75
C GLY A 168 -17.99 -9.71 -7.17
N SER A 169 -18.34 -9.99 -8.43
CA SER A 169 -19.70 -9.76 -8.92
C SER A 169 -20.73 -10.54 -8.08
N GLY A 170 -21.66 -9.83 -7.44
CA GLY A 170 -22.75 -10.43 -6.68
C GLY A 170 -22.46 -10.71 -5.21
N GLU A 171 -21.32 -10.25 -4.69
CA GLU A 171 -21.04 -10.29 -3.26
C GLU A 171 -21.71 -9.12 -2.52
N ASP A 172 -22.27 -9.38 -1.34
CA ASP A 172 -22.96 -8.40 -0.49
C ASP A 172 -22.06 -8.01 0.70
N TYR A 173 -20.90 -7.43 0.40
CA TYR A 173 -19.97 -6.88 1.39
C TYR A 173 -19.84 -5.38 1.22
N VAL A 174 -19.48 -4.71 2.32
CA VAL A 174 -19.24 -3.27 2.31
C VAL A 174 -17.74 -3.01 2.41
N ILE A 175 -17.22 -2.20 1.50
CA ILE A 175 -15.85 -1.70 1.52
C ILE A 175 -15.89 -0.17 1.67
N SER A 176 -14.97 0.40 2.44
CA SER A 176 -14.77 1.84 2.51
C SER A 176 -14.33 2.43 1.18
N ASP A 177 -14.33 3.76 1.10
CA ASP A 177 -13.49 4.44 0.11
C ASP A 177 -12.01 4.05 0.32
N THR A 178 -11.23 4.10 -0.75
CA THR A 178 -9.78 3.96 -0.69
C THR A 178 -9.19 4.99 0.27
N TYR A 179 -8.36 4.54 1.21
CA TYR A 179 -7.67 5.43 2.16
C TYR A 179 -6.18 5.61 1.85
N MET A 180 -5.59 4.79 0.98
CA MET A 180 -4.20 4.91 0.55
C MET A 180 -3.95 4.12 -0.73
N SER A 181 -3.20 4.71 -1.66
CA SER A 181 -2.69 4.03 -2.85
C SER A 181 -1.30 3.46 -2.57
N ASN A 182 -1.07 2.25 -3.05
CA ASN A 182 0.21 1.55 -2.96
C ASN A 182 0.62 1.07 -4.35
N SER A 183 1.91 0.99 -4.61
CA SER A 183 2.42 0.58 -5.93
C SER A 183 3.72 -0.17 -5.78
N VAL A 184 3.94 -1.20 -6.60
CA VAL A 184 5.30 -1.75 -6.74
C VAL A 184 6.10 -0.81 -7.62
N VAL A 185 7.19 -0.25 -7.09
CA VAL A 185 8.03 0.74 -7.75
C VAL A 185 9.46 0.25 -7.89
N VAL A 186 10.13 0.73 -8.93
CA VAL A 186 11.58 0.58 -9.10
C VAL A 186 12.24 1.80 -8.50
N VAL A 187 13.19 1.62 -7.59
CA VAL A 187 13.78 2.70 -6.80
C VAL A 187 15.30 2.66 -6.90
N SER A 188 15.93 3.82 -7.09
CA SER A 188 17.38 4.00 -6.91
C SER A 188 17.67 5.08 -5.86
N ARG A 189 18.94 5.24 -5.48
CA ARG A 189 19.36 6.40 -4.69
C ARG A 189 19.24 7.68 -5.52
N ALA A 190 18.71 8.75 -4.94
CA ALA A 190 18.47 10.01 -5.63
C ALA A 190 19.75 10.64 -6.21
N ASN A 191 20.90 10.42 -5.56
CA ASN A 191 22.22 10.91 -5.93
C ASN A 191 23.03 9.94 -6.82
N SER A 192 22.46 8.81 -7.25
CA SER A 192 23.13 7.85 -8.13
C SER A 192 23.10 8.24 -9.61
N ASP A 193 23.88 7.53 -10.41
CA ASP A 193 23.86 7.64 -11.88
C ASP A 193 22.64 6.93 -12.51
N VAL A 194 21.98 6.03 -11.77
CA VAL A 194 20.75 5.36 -12.18
C VAL A 194 19.56 6.30 -11.96
N ARG A 195 19.28 7.15 -12.95
CA ARG A 195 18.25 8.21 -12.85
C ARG A 195 16.94 7.92 -13.59
N SER A 196 16.89 6.82 -14.34
CA SER A 196 15.73 6.37 -15.11
C SER A 196 15.85 4.87 -15.38
N MET A 197 14.80 4.25 -15.91
CA MET A 197 14.84 2.85 -16.36
C MET A 197 15.94 2.56 -17.39
N ARG A 198 16.36 3.55 -18.20
CA ARG A 198 17.51 3.40 -19.11
C ARG A 198 18.84 3.30 -18.36
N GLY A 199 18.93 3.98 -17.22
CA GLY A 199 20.11 3.94 -16.34
C GLY A 199 20.33 2.58 -15.70
N LEU A 200 19.37 1.65 -15.78
CA LEU A 200 19.55 0.27 -15.31
C LEU A 200 20.45 -0.56 -16.22
N SER A 201 20.74 -0.11 -17.45
CA SER A 201 21.64 -0.82 -18.35
C SER A 201 23.03 -1.00 -17.73
N GLY A 202 23.39 -2.24 -17.43
CA GLY A 202 24.66 -2.56 -16.76
C GLY A 202 24.65 -2.46 -15.24
N ALA A 203 23.53 -2.01 -14.65
CA ALA A 203 23.38 -1.83 -13.20
C ALA A 203 22.90 -3.12 -12.51
N SER A 204 23.02 -3.14 -11.18
CA SER A 204 22.50 -4.20 -10.33
C SER A 204 21.12 -3.85 -9.75
N LEU A 205 20.17 -4.76 -9.85
CA LEU A 205 18.82 -4.64 -9.28
C LEU A 205 18.63 -5.68 -8.17
N ALA A 206 18.03 -5.32 -7.04
CA ALA A 206 17.54 -6.31 -6.06
C ALA A 206 16.01 -6.39 -6.03
N VAL A 207 15.52 -7.60 -5.75
CA VAL A 207 14.10 -7.89 -5.57
C VAL A 207 13.94 -8.92 -4.46
N ASP A 208 12.93 -8.78 -3.60
CA ASP A 208 12.61 -9.79 -2.59
C ASP A 208 11.99 -11.04 -3.27
N VAL A 209 12.14 -12.20 -2.64
CA VAL A 209 11.62 -13.49 -3.14
C VAL A 209 10.11 -13.65 -3.04
N GLU A 210 9.41 -12.74 -2.36
CA GLU A 210 7.95 -12.70 -2.35
C GLU A 210 7.37 -12.64 -3.77
N GLN A 211 6.36 -13.49 -4.01
CA GLN A 211 5.80 -13.73 -5.34
C GLN A 211 5.38 -12.45 -6.06
N LYS A 212 4.74 -11.51 -5.36
CA LYS A 212 4.27 -10.22 -5.91
C LYS A 212 5.40 -9.40 -6.57
N TYR A 213 6.59 -9.37 -5.99
CA TYR A 213 7.72 -8.62 -6.53
C TYR A 213 8.38 -9.37 -7.69
N ILE A 214 8.49 -10.71 -7.57
CA ILE A 214 9.01 -11.55 -8.64
C ILE A 214 8.11 -11.45 -9.88
N GLU A 215 6.80 -11.53 -9.73
CA GLU A 215 5.84 -11.39 -10.83
C GLU A 215 5.91 -10.00 -11.47
N ALA A 216 6.00 -8.93 -10.66
CA ALA A 216 6.15 -7.57 -11.17
C ALA A 216 7.42 -7.39 -12.01
N VAL A 217 8.54 -8.00 -11.58
CA VAL A 217 9.80 -7.98 -12.35
C VAL A 217 9.68 -8.81 -13.63
N LEU A 218 9.18 -10.05 -13.54
CA LEU A 218 9.07 -10.96 -14.69
C LEU A 218 8.11 -10.44 -15.77
N SER A 219 7.14 -9.61 -15.39
CA SER A 219 6.15 -9.03 -16.30
C SER A 219 6.61 -7.72 -16.96
N ASN A 220 7.81 -7.22 -16.63
CA ASN A 220 8.36 -5.98 -17.17
C ASN A 220 9.60 -6.28 -18.04
N GLU A 221 9.49 -6.12 -19.36
CA GLU A 221 10.56 -6.41 -20.32
C GLU A 221 11.85 -5.60 -20.04
N ASP A 222 11.71 -4.32 -19.70
CA ASP A 222 12.84 -3.44 -19.40
C ASP A 222 13.65 -3.95 -18.18
N LEU A 223 12.98 -4.47 -17.15
CA LEU A 223 13.64 -5.05 -15.98
C LEU A 223 14.28 -6.41 -16.27
N MET A 224 13.74 -7.16 -17.22
CA MET A 224 14.31 -8.46 -17.62
C MET A 224 15.53 -8.32 -18.55
N GLU A 225 15.63 -7.22 -19.29
CA GLU A 225 16.68 -7.03 -20.29
C GLU A 225 17.80 -6.06 -19.90
N ARG A 226 17.50 -5.01 -19.12
CA ARG A 226 18.46 -3.91 -18.88
C ARG A 226 19.46 -4.17 -17.76
N PRO A 227 19.05 -4.59 -16.54
CA PRO A 227 19.99 -4.84 -15.46
C PRO A 227 21.05 -5.88 -15.87
N ALA A 228 22.31 -5.66 -15.50
CA ALA A 228 23.35 -6.67 -15.67
C ALA A 228 23.08 -7.92 -14.80
N GLN A 229 22.45 -7.70 -13.66
CA GLN A 229 22.08 -8.76 -12.72
C GLN A 229 20.83 -8.38 -11.93
N ILE A 230 20.03 -9.39 -11.61
CA ILE A 230 18.93 -9.31 -10.64
C ILE A 230 19.29 -10.18 -9.45
N LYS A 231 19.57 -9.54 -8.32
CA LYS A 231 19.82 -10.20 -7.04
C LYS A 231 18.50 -10.46 -6.34
N ARG A 232 18.21 -11.72 -6.05
CA ARG A 232 17.08 -12.08 -5.18
C ARG A 232 17.53 -12.02 -3.73
N VAL A 233 16.75 -11.34 -2.90
CA VAL A 233 17.01 -11.20 -1.46
C VAL A 233 15.88 -11.80 -0.65
N THR A 234 16.19 -12.15 0.59
CA THR A 234 15.20 -12.53 1.61
C THR A 234 15.29 -11.52 2.73
N GLY A 235 14.15 -11.18 3.36
CA GLY A 235 14.10 -10.22 4.46
C GLY A 235 13.29 -8.95 4.14
N GLY A 236 12.51 -8.97 3.05
CA GLY A 236 11.52 -7.96 2.73
C GLY A 236 12.14 -6.60 2.42
N ALA A 237 11.35 -5.55 2.66
CA ALA A 237 11.76 -4.17 2.37
C ALA A 237 13.05 -3.77 3.09
N GLN A 238 13.29 -4.25 4.32
CA GLN A 238 14.50 -3.92 5.08
C GLN A 238 15.77 -4.38 4.36
N ALA A 239 15.82 -5.65 3.96
CA ALA A 239 16.98 -6.19 3.25
C ALA A 239 17.24 -5.46 1.92
N LEU A 240 16.18 -5.05 1.22
CA LEU A 240 16.29 -4.27 -0.01
C LEU A 240 16.88 -2.88 0.24
N PHE A 241 16.36 -2.14 1.22
CA PHE A 241 16.87 -0.82 1.55
C PHE A 241 18.28 -0.86 2.12
N ASP A 242 18.64 -1.88 2.91
CA ASP A 242 20.01 -2.08 3.38
C ASP A 242 20.98 -2.30 2.21
N ALA A 243 20.63 -3.17 1.26
CA ALA A 243 21.43 -3.41 0.06
C ALA A 243 21.57 -2.14 -0.80
N LEU A 244 20.50 -1.36 -0.93
CA LEU A 244 20.52 -0.09 -1.66
C LEU A 244 21.39 0.96 -0.95
N ASN A 245 21.24 1.12 0.37
CA ASN A 245 21.92 2.16 1.13
C ASN A 245 23.42 1.89 1.29
N THR A 246 23.81 0.62 1.33
CA THR A 246 25.22 0.20 1.40
C THR A 246 25.93 0.18 0.04
N ASN A 247 25.23 0.54 -1.04
CA ASN A 247 25.71 0.43 -2.43
C ASN A 247 26.04 -1.01 -2.85
N GLU A 248 25.43 -2.01 -2.22
CA GLU A 248 25.52 -3.39 -2.71
C GLU A 248 24.74 -3.57 -4.02
N VAL A 249 23.63 -2.84 -4.17
CA VAL A 249 22.87 -2.75 -5.42
C VAL A 249 22.59 -1.30 -5.84
N ASP A 250 22.31 -1.10 -7.12
CA ASP A 250 22.05 0.22 -7.70
C ASP A 250 20.57 0.61 -7.67
N ALA A 251 19.69 -0.38 -7.74
CA ALA A 251 18.25 -0.21 -7.67
C ALA A 251 17.57 -1.38 -6.94
N ILE A 252 16.35 -1.15 -6.45
CA ILE A 252 15.49 -2.15 -5.82
C ILE A 252 14.08 -2.10 -6.38
N VAL A 253 13.33 -3.18 -6.21
CA VAL A 253 11.88 -3.23 -6.46
C VAL A 253 11.17 -3.39 -5.14
N VAL A 254 10.30 -2.44 -4.77
CA VAL A 254 9.67 -2.37 -3.45
C VAL A 254 8.30 -1.68 -3.53
N TYR A 255 7.47 -1.84 -2.51
CA TYR A 255 6.25 -1.05 -2.39
C TYR A 255 6.51 0.44 -2.12
N SER A 256 5.67 1.30 -2.68
CA SER A 256 5.73 2.76 -2.49
C SER A 256 5.50 3.16 -1.04
N VAL A 257 4.63 2.47 -0.30
CA VAL A 257 4.42 2.72 1.14
C VAL A 257 5.67 2.40 1.97
N ALA A 258 6.41 1.34 1.61
CA ALA A 258 7.69 1.03 2.25
C ALA A 258 8.75 2.07 1.86
N LEU A 259 8.77 2.53 0.61
CA LEU A 259 9.60 3.67 0.21
C LEU A 259 9.33 4.91 1.07
N GLN A 260 8.06 5.26 1.28
CA GLN A 260 7.68 6.40 2.12
C GLN A 260 8.17 6.25 3.57
N TYR A 261 8.15 5.02 4.10
CA TYR A 261 8.69 4.72 5.43
C TYR A 261 10.21 4.90 5.51
N TYR A 262 10.96 4.33 4.57
CA TYR A 262 12.43 4.43 4.57
C TYR A 262 12.96 5.79 4.14
N ALA A 263 12.14 6.59 3.45
CA ALA A 263 12.50 7.94 3.01
C ALA A 263 12.34 9.02 4.09
N LYS A 264 11.69 8.68 5.21
CA LYS A 264 11.46 9.55 6.35
C LYS A 264 12.75 9.82 7.14
#